data_AF-A0A401HB66-F1
#
_entry.id   AF-A0A401HB66-F1
#
_cell.length_a   1.000
_cell.length_b   1.000
_cell.length_c   1.000
_cell.angle_alpha   90.00
_cell.angle_beta   90.00
_cell.angle_gamma   90.00
#
_symmetry.space_group_name_H-M   'P 1'
#
loop_
_entity.id
_entity.type
_entity.pdbx_description
1 polymer ?
#
loop_
_entity_poly.entity_id
_entity_poly.type
_entity_poly.pdbx_seq_one_letter_code
_entity_poly.pdbx_strand_id
1 'polypeptide(L)'
;MAGEEIPEDVFEDLEMAKSEVEKELERARGKRKRRYPSNSDIAEAIKELAGYARVDPESFPERVREKLEEQGFYTGLVTDERIWRLYETLLRKGEI
;
A
#
# COMPACT_ATOMS: atom_id res chain seq x y z
N MET A 1 -32.93 17.61 -20.03
CA MET A 1 -31.78 17.95 -19.18
C MET A 1 -30.57 17.85 -20.07
N ALA A 2 -29.90 18.97 -20.35
CA ALA A 2 -28.66 18.94 -21.12
C ALA A 2 -27.65 18.14 -20.29
N GLY A 3 -27.17 17.03 -20.83
CA GLY A 3 -25.95 16.42 -20.32
C GLY A 3 -24.86 17.44 -20.59
N GLU A 4 -24.35 18.04 -19.52
CA GLU A 4 -23.15 18.87 -19.59
C GLU A 4 -22.01 17.88 -19.85
N GLU A 5 -21.81 17.58 -21.14
CA GLU A 5 -20.67 16.82 -21.61
C GLU A 5 -19.45 17.63 -21.21
N ILE A 6 -18.73 17.13 -20.21
CA ILE A 6 -17.49 17.73 -19.74
C ILE A 6 -16.59 17.84 -20.98
N PRO A 7 -16.16 19.06 -21.36
CA PRO A 7 -15.28 19.24 -22.51
C PRO A 7 -14.02 18.40 -22.33
N GLU A 8 -13.57 17.71 -23.39
CA GLU A 8 -12.40 16.81 -23.36
C GLU A 8 -11.14 17.55 -22.85
N ASP A 9 -11.07 18.84 -23.15
CA ASP A 9 -10.06 19.81 -22.71
C ASP A 9 -9.98 19.95 -21.17
N VAL A 10 -11.10 19.83 -20.45
CA VAL A 10 -11.10 19.86 -18.97
C VAL A 10 -10.59 18.55 -18.38
N PHE A 11 -10.73 17.44 -19.11
CA PHE A 11 -10.30 16.12 -18.67
C PHE A 11 -8.77 15.97 -18.78
N GLU A 12 -8.18 16.44 -19.87
CA GLU A 12 -6.72 16.45 -20.08
C GLU A 12 -6.00 17.30 -19.02
N ASP A 13 -6.54 18.47 -18.69
CA ASP A 13 -5.98 19.35 -17.65
C ASP A 13 -5.99 18.69 -16.27
N LEU A 14 -7.05 17.94 -15.93
CA LEU A 14 -7.15 17.19 -14.68
C LEU A 14 -6.17 16.02 -14.63
N GLU A 15 -5.95 15.34 -15.76
CA GLU A 15 -5.03 14.22 -15.85
C GLU A 15 -3.57 14.68 -15.73
N MET A 16 -3.22 15.78 -16.40
CA MET A 16 -1.91 16.42 -16.25
C MET A 16 -1.68 16.89 -14.81
N ALA A 17 -2.67 17.53 -14.18
CA ALA A 17 -2.58 17.97 -12.79
C ALA A 17 -2.39 16.79 -11.82
N LYS A 18 -3.08 15.66 -12.04
CA LYS A 18 -2.87 14.44 -11.24
C LYS A 18 -1.45 13.88 -11.42
N SER A 19 -0.97 13.79 -12.65
CA SER A 19 0.38 13.29 -12.97
C SER A 19 1.48 14.16 -12.36
N GLU A 20 1.29 15.47 -12.36
CA GLU A 20 2.25 16.43 -11.83
C GLU A 20 2.30 16.38 -10.30
N VAL A 21 1.13 16.28 -9.64
CA VAL A 21 1.03 16.04 -8.20
C VAL A 21 1.65 14.71 -7.80
N GLU A 22 1.42 13.62 -8.55
CA GLU A 22 2.05 12.31 -8.29
C GLU A 22 3.57 12.37 -8.38
N LYS A 23 4.13 12.98 -9.44
CA LYS A 23 5.58 13.18 -9.59
C LYS A 23 6.18 14.02 -8.47
N GLU A 24 5.48 15.08 -8.06
CA GLU A 24 5.92 15.93 -6.96
C GLU A 24 5.90 15.15 -5.63
N LEU A 25 4.88 14.31 -5.43
CA LEU A 25 4.76 13.40 -4.28
C LEU A 25 5.92 12.38 -4.26
N GLU A 26 6.26 11.80 -5.42
CA GLU A 26 7.41 10.88 -5.56
C GLU A 26 8.74 11.58 -5.25
N ARG A 27 8.96 12.78 -5.80
CA ARG A 27 10.16 13.60 -5.53
C ARG A 27 10.28 13.96 -4.04
N ALA A 28 9.16 14.24 -3.37
CA ALA A 28 9.12 14.52 -1.94
C ALA A 28 9.37 13.27 -1.09
N ARG A 29 8.84 12.11 -1.51
CA ARG A 29 9.07 10.80 -0.86
C ARG A 29 10.55 10.38 -0.88
N GLY A 30 11.31 10.77 -1.89
CA GLY A 30 12.73 10.40 -2.06
C GLY A 30 13.72 10.96 -1.03
N LYS A 31 13.35 11.92 -0.16
CA LYS A 31 14.29 12.62 0.74
C LYS A 31 14.26 12.20 2.22
N ARG A 32 13.36 11.31 2.65
CA ARG A 32 13.34 10.80 4.03
C ARG A 32 13.84 9.36 4.07
N LYS A 33 14.77 9.05 4.97
CA LYS A 33 15.14 7.66 5.27
C LYS A 33 13.87 6.92 5.71
N ARG A 34 13.36 6.04 4.85
CA ARG A 34 12.20 5.20 5.16
C ARG A 34 12.52 4.41 6.44
N ARG A 35 11.60 4.45 7.40
CA ARG A 35 11.77 3.75 8.67
C ARG A 35 11.59 2.24 8.44
N TYR A 36 12.33 1.40 9.13
CA TYR A 36 12.07 -0.04 9.11
C TYR A 36 10.79 -0.35 9.89
N PRO A 37 9.87 -1.19 9.38
CA PRO A 37 8.63 -1.50 10.06
C PRO A 37 8.88 -2.40 11.28
N SER A 38 8.21 -2.05 12.37
CA SER A 38 8.13 -2.88 13.58
C SER A 38 7.19 -4.06 13.36
N ASN A 39 7.19 -5.02 14.30
CA ASN A 39 6.24 -6.14 14.23
C ASN A 39 4.78 -5.68 14.26
N SER A 40 4.48 -4.60 15.00
CA SER A 40 3.13 -4.03 15.04
C SER A 40 2.73 -3.43 13.70
N ASP A 41 3.65 -2.73 13.02
CA ASP A 41 3.38 -2.14 11.70
C ASP A 41 3.06 -3.24 10.66
N ILE A 42 3.85 -4.33 10.66
CA ILE A 42 3.62 -5.48 9.76
C ILE A 42 2.29 -6.18 10.12
N ALA A 43 2.00 -6.35 11.41
CA ALA A 43 0.77 -6.99 11.86
C ALA A 43 -0.48 -6.20 11.43
N GLU A 44 -0.46 -4.87 11.53
CA GLU A 44 -1.55 -4.02 11.06
C GLU A 44 -1.74 -4.13 9.54
N ALA A 45 -0.65 -4.10 8.76
CA ALA A 45 -0.74 -4.32 7.31
C ALA A 45 -1.33 -5.68 6.95
N ILE A 46 -0.95 -6.74 7.70
CA ILE A 46 -1.51 -8.08 7.54
C ILE A 46 -3.01 -8.11 7.84
N LYS A 47 -3.46 -7.51 8.95
CA LYS A 47 -4.88 -7.46 9.32
C LYS A 47 -5.71 -6.76 8.25
N GLU A 48 -5.21 -5.63 7.75
CA GLU A 48 -5.89 -4.88 6.69
C GLU A 48 -6.06 -5.74 5.44
N LEU A 49 -5.01 -6.45 5.01
CA LEU A 49 -5.03 -7.29 3.81
C LEU A 49 -5.83 -8.59 3.99
N ALA A 50 -5.76 -9.22 5.17
CA ALA A 50 -6.48 -10.45 5.47
C ALA A 50 -8.00 -10.25 5.53
N GLY A 51 -8.46 -9.04 5.88
CA GLY A 51 -9.88 -8.69 5.85
C GLY A 51 -10.49 -8.66 4.43
N TYR A 52 -9.66 -8.54 3.38
CA TYR A 52 -10.12 -8.61 2.00
C TYR A 52 -10.06 -10.05 1.50
N ALA A 53 -11.22 -10.65 1.24
CA ALA A 53 -11.44 -12.08 0.99
C ALA A 53 -10.76 -12.70 -0.27
N ARG A 54 -9.82 -12.03 -0.94
CA ARG A 54 -9.18 -12.51 -2.19
C ARG A 54 -7.75 -12.01 -2.37
N VAL A 55 -6.86 -12.39 -1.46
CA VAL A 55 -5.42 -12.31 -1.76
C VAL A 55 -4.90 -13.72 -1.93
N ASP A 56 -4.35 -14.00 -3.12
CA ASP A 56 -3.66 -15.26 -3.38
C ASP A 56 -2.52 -15.45 -2.38
N PRO A 57 -2.40 -16.63 -1.73
CA PRO A 57 -1.39 -16.86 -0.71
C PRO A 57 0.04 -16.57 -1.20
N GLU A 58 0.36 -16.91 -2.45
CA GLU A 58 1.69 -16.66 -3.03
C GLU A 58 2.01 -15.17 -3.16
N SER A 59 1.01 -14.34 -3.49
CA SER A 59 1.16 -12.89 -3.64
C SER A 59 0.99 -12.13 -2.32
N PHE A 60 0.51 -12.79 -1.27
CA PHE A 60 0.24 -12.13 0.01
C PHE A 60 1.46 -11.42 0.61
N PRO A 61 2.67 -12.03 0.66
CA PRO A 61 3.85 -11.36 1.21
C PRO A 61 4.31 -10.15 0.39
N GLU A 62 4.11 -10.19 -0.93
CA GLU A 62 4.36 -9.05 -1.81
C GLU A 62 3.42 -7.90 -1.48
N ARG A 63 2.11 -8.16 -1.42
CA ARG A 63 1.12 -7.12 -1.09
C ARG A 63 1.34 -6.50 0.29
N VAL A 64 1.75 -7.28 1.28
CA VAL A 64 2.13 -6.75 2.61
C VAL A 64 3.29 -5.78 2.49
N ARG A 65 4.31 -6.09 1.67
CA ARG A 65 5.45 -5.20 1.45
C ARG A 65 5.01 -3.93 0.72
N GLU A 66 4.24 -4.04 -0.35
CA GLU A 66 3.71 -2.88 -1.08
C GLU A 66 2.95 -1.94 -0.14
N LYS A 67 2.05 -2.50 0.68
CA LYS A 67 1.28 -1.72 1.65
C LYS A 67 2.17 -0.96 2.64
N LEU A 68 3.22 -1.62 3.14
CA LEU A 68 4.18 -0.99 4.05
C LEU A 68 5.00 0.10 3.33
N GLU A 69 5.34 -0.08 2.06
CA GLU A 69 6.03 0.94 1.26
C GLU A 69 5.15 2.16 0.96
N GLU A 70 3.85 1.95 0.70
CA GLU A 70 2.85 3.01 0.56
C GLU A 70 2.76 3.87 1.83
N GLN A 71 2.89 3.23 3.00
CA GLN A 71 2.96 3.87 4.31
C GLN A 71 4.32 4.54 4.60
N GLY A 72 5.30 4.39 3.70
CA GLY A 72 6.62 5.00 3.80
C GLY A 72 7.65 4.18 4.57
N PHE A 73 7.41 2.89 4.79
CA PHE A 73 8.37 1.98 5.42
C PHE A 73 9.37 1.40 4.42
N TYR A 74 10.54 1.02 4.93
CA TYR A 74 11.55 0.28 4.18
C TYR A 74 11.32 -1.22 4.36
N THR A 75 10.98 -1.93 3.29
CA THR A 75 10.59 -3.34 3.32
C THR A 75 11.67 -4.29 2.81
N GLY A 76 12.83 -3.79 2.36
CA GLY A 76 13.88 -4.63 1.76
C GLY A 76 14.48 -5.71 2.69
N LEU A 77 14.21 -5.67 4.00
CA LEU A 77 14.60 -6.71 4.96
C LEU A 77 13.40 -7.48 5.56
N VAL A 78 12.18 -7.17 5.09
CA VAL A 78 10.97 -7.89 5.50
C VAL A 78 10.88 -9.16 4.65
N THR A 79 11.20 -10.29 5.26
CA THR A 79 11.15 -11.60 4.62
C THR A 79 9.74 -12.21 4.66
N ASP A 80 9.46 -13.08 3.71
CA ASP A 80 8.21 -13.84 3.62
C ASP A 80 7.97 -14.64 4.90
N GLU A 81 9.00 -15.30 5.44
CA GLU A 81 8.94 -16.04 6.70
C GLU A 81 8.46 -15.15 7.86
N ARG A 82 8.97 -13.91 7.94
CA ARG A 82 8.59 -12.98 9.01
C ARG A 82 7.11 -12.58 8.91
N ILE A 83 6.63 -12.36 7.68
CA ILE A 83 5.23 -12.04 7.41
C ILE A 83 4.34 -13.22 7.82
N TRP A 84 4.66 -14.44 7.36
CA TRP A 84 3.87 -15.63 7.68
C TRP A 84 3.85 -15.96 9.17
N ARG A 85 4.97 -15.81 9.86
CA ARG A 85 5.03 -16.02 11.32
C ARG A 85 4.13 -15.04 12.08
N LEU A 86 4.07 -13.79 11.64
CA LEU A 86 3.17 -12.79 12.22
C LEU A 86 1.71 -13.09 11.88
N TYR A 87 1.41 -13.46 10.64
CA TYR A 87 0.09 -13.91 10.21
C TYR A 87 -0.41 -15.08 11.06
N GLU A 88 0.39 -16.13 11.22
CA GLU A 88 0.07 -17.29 12.06
C GLU A 88 -0.16 -16.88 13.53
N THR A 89 0.65 -15.96 14.04
CA THR A 89 0.48 -15.45 15.40
C THR A 89 -0.87 -14.74 15.57
N LEU A 90 -1.30 -13.96 14.58
CA LEU A 90 -2.58 -13.26 14.59
C LEU A 90 -3.77 -14.23 14.47
N LEU A 91 -3.67 -15.23 13.58
CA LEU A 91 -4.65 -16.31 13.46
C LEU A 91 -4.84 -17.07 14.78
N ARG A 92 -3.74 -17.46 15.42
CA ARG A 92 -3.79 -18.19 16.70
C ARG A 92 -4.41 -17.38 17.83
N LYS A 93 -4.34 -16.05 17.74
CA LYS A 93 -4.98 -15.14 18.69
C LYS A 93 -6.44 -14.82 18.35
N GLY A 94 -6.93 -15.22 17.17
CA GLY A 94 -8.26 -14.87 16.67
C GLY A 94 -8.40 -13.39 16.31
N GLU A 95 -7.29 -12.71 15.98
CA GLU A 95 -7.31 -11.32 15.52
C GLU A 95 -7.58 -11.19 14.01
N ILE A 96 -7.44 -12.30 13.27
CA ILE A 96 -7.79 -12.50 11.85
C ILE A 96 -8.35 -13.91 11.67
#